data_AF-A0A0K2H3C5-F1
#
_entry.id   AF-A0A0K2H3C5-F1
#
_cell.length_a   1.000
_cell.length_b   1.000
_cell.length_c   1.000
_cell.angle_alpha   90.00
_cell.angle_beta   90.00
_cell.angle_gamma   90.00
#
_symmetry.space_group_name_H-M   'P 1'
#
loop_
_entity.id
_entity.type
_entity.pdbx_description
1 polymer ?
#
loop_
_entity_poly.entity_id
_entity_poly.type
_entity_poly.pdbx_seq_one_letter_code
_entity_poly.pdbx_strand_id
1 'polypeptide(L)'
;MAFEFIPASDPRARFTVDIPVGGKKHTFDVPKMGFIPNAVFTEFSEWITANPEETMVEQGKRPIAELFDTLIGMLKIDNAAKFTEELVYAEKKQLWEEWQHQSNLPLGESSDSAAS
;
A
#
# COMPACT_ATOMS: atom_id res chain seq x y z
N MET A 1 1.19 -16.97 -27.64
CA MET A 1 2.00 -16.11 -26.74
C MET A 1 2.56 -17.00 -25.65
N ALA A 2 3.86 -16.90 -25.37
CA ALA A 2 4.45 -17.59 -24.22
C ALA A 2 4.07 -16.83 -22.95
N PHE A 3 3.76 -17.56 -21.87
CA PHE A 3 3.55 -16.97 -20.55
C PHE A 3 4.90 -16.46 -20.03
N GLU A 4 4.97 -15.17 -19.67
CA GLU A 4 6.16 -14.55 -19.08
C GLU A 4 5.92 -14.30 -17.59
N PHE A 5 6.86 -14.74 -16.76
CA PHE A 5 6.79 -14.54 -15.32
C PHE A 5 7.26 -13.11 -15.00
N ILE A 6 6.42 -12.33 -14.31
CA ILE A 6 6.76 -10.98 -13.88
C ILE A 6 7.33 -11.04 -12.46
N PRO A 7 8.62 -10.72 -12.23
CA PRO A 7 9.20 -10.73 -10.90
C PRO A 7 8.65 -9.55 -10.06
N ALA A 8 8.62 -9.71 -8.73
CA ALA A 8 8.22 -8.63 -7.82
C ALA A 8 9.14 -7.39 -7.86
N SER A 9 10.34 -7.53 -8.42
CA SER A 9 11.26 -6.42 -8.68
C SER A 9 10.95 -5.64 -9.96
N ASP A 10 9.97 -6.08 -10.77
CA ASP A 10 9.56 -5.35 -11.97
C ASP A 10 8.95 -4.00 -11.58
N PRO A 11 9.33 -2.88 -12.23
CA PRO A 11 8.77 -1.57 -11.92
C PRO A 11 7.23 -1.51 -12.00
N ARG A 12 6.61 -2.32 -12.89
CA ARG A 12 5.15 -2.39 -13.06
C ARG A 12 4.44 -3.04 -11.86
N ALA A 13 5.17 -3.83 -11.07
CA ALA A 13 4.69 -4.43 -9.84
C ALA A 13 4.56 -3.41 -8.69
N ARG A 14 4.94 -2.16 -8.93
CA ARG A 14 4.94 -1.08 -7.94
C ARG A 14 4.05 0.07 -8.39
N PHE A 15 3.71 0.92 -7.44
CA PHE A 15 2.93 2.12 -7.64
C PHE A 15 3.59 3.25 -6.87
N THR A 16 3.79 4.37 -7.56
CA THR A 16 4.38 5.58 -6.99
C THR A 16 3.32 6.65 -6.83
N VAL A 17 3.22 7.21 -5.63
CA VAL A 17 2.33 8.33 -5.30
C VAL A 17 3.13 9.49 -4.76
N ASP A 18 2.78 10.68 -5.19
CA ASP A 18 3.33 11.91 -4.66
C ASP A 18 2.33 12.55 -3.70
N ILE A 19 2.73 12.76 -2.45
CA ILE A 19 1.87 13.31 -1.42
C ILE A 19 2.52 14.57 -0.82
N PRO A 20 1.78 15.69 -0.74
CA PRO A 20 2.24 16.86 0.01
C PRO A 20 2.12 16.59 1.51
N VAL A 21 3.24 16.60 2.22
CA VAL A 21 3.31 16.44 3.68
C VAL A 21 4.11 17.59 4.26
N GLY A 22 3.55 18.31 5.24
CA GLY A 22 4.23 19.46 5.86
C GLY A 22 4.66 20.55 4.87
N GLY A 23 3.92 20.73 3.76
CA GLY A 23 4.25 21.69 2.70
C GLY A 23 5.37 21.24 1.75
N LYS A 24 5.86 20.00 1.86
CA LYS A 24 6.85 19.41 0.95
C LYS A 24 6.23 18.23 0.20
N LYS A 25 6.61 18.08 -1.07
CA LYS A 25 6.18 16.94 -1.89
C LYS A 25 7.08 15.75 -1.55
N HIS A 26 6.47 14.63 -1.16
CA HIS A 26 7.15 13.37 -0.89
C HIS A 26 6.69 12.31 -1.87
N THR A 27 7.65 11.65 -2.51
CA THR A 27 7.40 10.52 -3.40
C THR A 27 7.47 9.24 -2.60
N PHE A 28 6.44 8.43 -2.76
CA PHE A 28 6.18 7.24 -2.00
C PHE A 28 5.99 6.09 -2.97
N ASP A 29 6.78 5.03 -2.83
CA ASP A 29 6.79 3.91 -3.75
C ASP A 29 6.48 2.60 -3.02
N VAL A 30 5.34 1.98 -3.36
CA VAL A 30 4.80 0.81 -2.68
C VAL A 30 4.51 -0.32 -3.69
N PRO A 31 4.68 -1.60 -3.32
CA PRO A 31 4.32 -2.71 -4.19
C PRO A 31 2.80 -2.79 -4.38
N LYS A 32 2.32 -3.15 -5.56
CA LYS A 32 0.91 -3.54 -5.78
C LYS A 32 0.58 -4.76 -4.91
N MET A 33 -0.67 -4.88 -4.46
CA MET A 33 -1.10 -5.93 -3.52
C MET A 33 -0.74 -7.34 -4.01
N GLY A 34 -0.93 -7.65 -5.30
CA GLY A 34 -0.59 -8.95 -5.87
C GLY A 34 0.91 -9.31 -5.88
N PHE A 35 1.78 -8.35 -5.56
CA PHE A 35 3.23 -8.49 -5.51
C PHE A 35 3.80 -8.35 -4.09
N ILE A 36 2.94 -8.20 -3.08
CA ILE A 36 3.36 -8.25 -1.68
C ILE A 36 3.86 -9.67 -1.38
N PRO A 37 5.01 -9.83 -0.68
CA PRO A 37 5.51 -11.15 -0.30
C PRO A 37 4.47 -11.95 0.49
N ASN A 38 4.29 -13.23 0.15
CA ASN A 38 3.32 -14.10 0.83
C ASN A 38 3.50 -14.11 2.36
N ALA A 39 4.75 -14.11 2.85
CA ALA A 39 5.04 -14.07 4.28
C ALA A 39 4.44 -12.83 4.96
N VAL A 40 4.53 -11.66 4.32
CA VAL A 40 3.93 -10.42 4.82
C VAL A 40 2.41 -10.51 4.78
N PHE A 41 1.84 -11.06 3.72
CA PHE A 41 0.39 -11.25 3.61
C PHE A 41 -0.15 -12.20 4.68
N THR A 42 0.59 -13.26 4.99
CA THR A 42 0.27 -14.21 6.06
C THR A 42 0.34 -13.52 7.42
N GLU A 43 1.44 -12.82 7.72
CA GLU A 43 1.60 -12.08 8.98
C GLU A 43 0.50 -11.02 9.17
N PHE A 44 0.17 -10.29 8.10
CA PHE A 44 -0.93 -9.32 8.11
C PHE A 44 -2.27 -10.00 8.35
N SER A 45 -2.52 -11.15 7.71
CA SER A 45 -3.76 -11.92 7.89
C SER A 45 -3.87 -12.49 9.31
N GLU A 46 -2.77 -12.96 9.89
CA GLU A 46 -2.68 -13.41 11.28
C GLU A 46 -2.93 -12.26 12.26
N TRP A 47 -2.31 -11.09 12.03
CA TRP A 47 -2.61 -9.88 12.79
C TRP A 47 -4.09 -9.52 12.67
N ILE A 48 -4.66 -9.67 11.47
CA ILE A 48 -6.08 -9.39 11.24
C ILE A 48 -6.93 -10.31 12.13
N THR A 49 -6.65 -11.60 12.13
CA THR A 49 -7.36 -12.60 12.93
C THR A 49 -7.15 -12.42 14.44
N ALA A 50 -5.95 -12.05 14.88
CA ALA A 50 -5.59 -11.87 16.28
C ALA A 50 -6.17 -10.58 16.91
N ASN A 51 -6.61 -9.63 16.07
CA ASN A 51 -7.26 -8.40 16.50
C ASN A 51 -8.71 -8.36 15.99
N PRO A 52 -9.62 -9.21 16.53
CA PRO A 52 -11.01 -9.26 16.14
C PRO A 52 -11.82 -8.06 16.67
N GLU A 53 -12.97 -7.82 16.04
CA GLU A 53 -13.76 -6.58 16.01
C GLU A 53 -14.35 -6.06 17.36
N GLU A 54 -14.17 -6.73 18.50
CA GLU A 54 -14.86 -6.35 19.75
C GLU A 54 -14.42 -5.00 20.35
N THR A 55 -13.30 -4.42 19.90
CA THR A 55 -12.82 -3.09 20.35
C THR A 55 -13.19 -1.93 19.40
N MET A 56 -13.98 -2.18 18.35
CA MET A 56 -14.23 -1.23 17.25
C MET A 56 -15.72 -0.90 17.09
N VAL A 57 -16.39 -0.74 18.23
CA VAL A 57 -17.83 -0.47 18.34
C VAL A 57 -18.13 0.92 17.80
N GLU A 58 -18.32 1.02 16.49
CA GLU A 58 -19.36 1.78 15.78
C GLU A 58 -18.95 1.90 14.30
N GLN A 59 -19.71 1.24 13.41
CA GLN A 59 -19.61 1.28 11.93
C GLN A 59 -18.83 0.15 11.20
N GLY A 60 -18.51 -0.95 11.88
CA GLY A 60 -18.51 -2.28 11.24
C GLY A 60 -17.42 -2.60 10.21
N LYS A 61 -16.28 -1.90 10.22
CA LYS A 61 -15.00 -2.35 9.64
C LYS A 61 -13.85 -1.71 10.43
N ARG A 62 -12.72 -2.39 10.54
CA ARG A 62 -11.46 -1.82 11.05
C ARG A 62 -11.18 -0.44 10.43
N PRO A 63 -10.70 0.56 11.20
CA PRO A 63 -10.33 1.85 10.66
C PRO A 63 -9.21 1.63 9.65
N ILE A 64 -9.44 2.15 8.44
CA ILE A 64 -8.51 2.02 7.32
C ILE A 64 -7.10 2.48 7.69
N ALA A 65 -6.97 3.45 8.59
CA ALA A 65 -5.69 3.91 9.12
C ALA A 65 -4.87 2.81 9.80
N GLU A 66 -5.46 1.98 10.68
CA GLU A 66 -4.72 0.94 11.40
C GLU A 66 -4.30 -0.21 10.46
N LEU A 67 -5.18 -0.59 9.54
CA LEU A 67 -4.88 -1.58 8.51
C LEU A 67 -3.72 -1.12 7.62
N PHE A 68 -3.79 0.13 7.18
CA PHE A 68 -2.78 0.76 6.35
C PHE A 68 -1.44 0.86 7.10
N ASP A 69 -1.44 1.42 8.31
CA ASP A 69 -0.22 1.62 9.10
C ASP A 69 0.48 0.28 9.40
N THR A 70 -0.30 -0.74 9.75
CA THR A 70 0.22 -2.09 10.01
C THR A 70 0.86 -2.69 8.76
N LEU A 71 0.16 -2.67 7.63
CA LEU A 71 0.67 -3.27 6.39
C LEU A 71 1.91 -2.53 5.87
N ILE A 72 1.91 -1.19 5.90
CA ILE A 72 3.06 -0.38 5.50
C ILE A 72 4.26 -0.66 6.42
N GLY A 73 4.03 -0.80 7.73
CA GLY A 73 5.06 -1.18 8.69
C GLY A 73 5.69 -2.55 8.39
N MET A 74 4.86 -3.56 8.08
CA MET A 74 5.33 -4.91 7.74
C MET A 74 6.14 -4.94 6.43
N LEU A 75 5.76 -4.10 5.45
CA LEU A 75 6.46 -3.99 4.18
C LEU A 75 7.83 -3.31 4.26
N LYS A 76 8.15 -2.66 5.40
CA LYS A 76 9.43 -1.95 5.64
C LYS A 76 9.80 -1.00 4.50
N ILE A 77 8.81 -0.28 3.99
CA ILE A 77 8.97 0.66 2.89
C ILE A 77 9.82 1.84 3.35
N ASP A 78 10.68 2.34 2.48
CA ASP A 78 11.41 3.58 2.74
C ASP A 78 10.43 4.72 3.06
N ASN A 79 10.73 5.46 4.13
CA ASN A 79 9.85 6.51 4.65
C ASN A 79 8.48 6.02 5.17
N ALA A 80 8.31 4.75 5.53
CA ALA A 80 7.10 4.22 6.19
C ALA A 80 6.55 5.14 7.31
N ALA A 81 7.45 5.68 8.14
CA ALA A 81 7.10 6.61 9.22
C ALA A 81 6.32 7.84 8.73
N LYS A 82 6.60 8.38 7.54
CA LYS A 82 5.88 9.53 7.01
C LYS A 82 4.43 9.18 6.66
N PHE A 83 4.19 7.96 6.19
CA PHE A 83 2.83 7.49 5.94
C PHE A 83 2.04 7.33 7.23
N THR A 84 2.68 6.85 8.29
CA THR A 84 2.00 6.51 9.55
C THR A 84 1.87 7.69 10.50
N GLU A 85 2.86 8.58 10.54
CA GLU A 85 2.95 9.68 11.53
C GLU A 85 2.51 11.03 10.98
N GLU A 86 2.71 11.29 9.69
CA GLU A 86 2.49 12.63 9.13
C GLU A 86 1.17 12.74 8.33
N LEU A 87 0.52 11.62 8.01
CA LEU A 87 -0.77 11.62 7.29
C LEU A 87 -1.96 11.55 8.25
N VAL A 88 -2.99 12.33 7.94
CA VAL A 88 -4.28 12.25 8.64
C VAL A 88 -5.13 11.09 8.12
N TYR A 89 -6.17 10.71 8.88
CA TYR A 89 -7.07 9.61 8.51
C TYR A 89 -7.61 9.70 7.07
N ALA A 90 -8.05 10.88 6.64
CA ALA A 90 -8.62 11.08 5.30
C ALA A 90 -7.59 10.80 4.19
N GLU A 91 -6.33 11.19 4.39
CA GLU A 91 -5.24 10.96 3.44
C GLU A 91 -4.87 9.48 3.39
N LYS A 92 -4.73 8.83 4.56
CA LYS A 92 -4.51 7.37 4.65
C LYS A 92 -5.61 6.60 3.94
N LYS A 93 -6.87 7.01 4.09
CA LYS A 93 -8.01 6.41 3.40
C LYS A 93 -7.91 6.55 1.88
N GLN A 94 -7.60 7.75 1.38
CA GLN A 94 -7.43 7.98 -0.06
C GLN A 94 -6.31 7.11 -0.65
N LEU A 95 -5.19 6.99 0.05
CA LEU A 95 -4.06 6.15 -0.39
C LEU A 95 -4.41 4.67 -0.39
N TRP A 96 -5.14 4.20 0.63
CA TRP A 96 -5.60 2.84 0.70
C TRP A 96 -6.54 2.49 -0.47
N GLU A 97 -7.46 3.40 -0.80
CA GLU A 97 -8.37 3.25 -1.94
C GLU A 97 -7.61 3.26 -3.28
N GLU A 98 -6.67 4.19 -3.45
CA GLU A 98 -5.85 4.29 -4.66
C GLU A 98 -4.95 3.05 -4.83
N TRP A 99 -4.32 2.58 -3.75
CA TRP A 99 -3.48 1.39 -3.79
C TRP A 99 -4.29 0.14 -4.18
N GLN A 100 -5.50 -0.02 -3.65
CA GLN A 100 -6.40 -1.08 -4.09
C GLN A 100 -6.79 -0.93 -5.57
N HIS A 101 -7.09 0.29 -6.02
CA HIS A 101 -7.40 0.56 -7.42
C HIS A 101 -6.24 0.15 -8.35
N GLN A 102 -5.02 0.63 -8.07
CA GLN A 102 -3.81 0.34 -8.84
C GLN A 102 -3.43 -1.14 -8.86
N SER A 103 -3.76 -1.86 -7.79
CA SER A 103 -3.54 -3.31 -7.68
C SER A 103 -4.50 -4.12 -8.54
N ASN A 104 -5.67 -3.57 -8.88
CA ASN A 104 -6.64 -4.21 -9.77
C ASN A 104 -6.42 -3.87 -11.25
N LEU A 105 -5.65 -2.83 -11.55
CA LEU A 105 -5.30 -2.48 -12.92
C LEU A 105 -4.35 -3.54 -13.52
N PRO A 106 -4.55 -3.94 -14.78
CA PRO A 106 -3.63 -4.83 -15.46
C PRO A 106 -2.23 -4.19 -15.50
N LEU A 107 -1.21 -5.05 -15.48
CA LEU A 107 0.17 -4.62 -15.67
C LEU A 107 0.31 -4.18 -17.13
N GLY A 108 0.19 -2.87 -17.39
CA GLY A 108 0.42 -2.29 -18.70
C GLY A 108 1.88 -2.45 -19.15
N GLU A 109 2.18 -2.05 -20.39
CA GLU A 109 3.58 -1.78 -20.76
C GLU A 109 4.11 -0.67 -19.84
N SER A 110 5.34 -0.82 -19.37
CA SER A 110 5.94 0.09 -18.40
C SER A 110 5.83 1.52 -18.92
N SER A 111 5.01 2.35 -18.29
CA SER A 111 5.16 3.79 -18.49
C SER A 111 6.42 4.16 -17.74
N ASP A 112 7.54 4.17 -18.45
CA ASP A 112 8.68 4.98 -18.03
C ASP A 112 8.12 6.37 -17.76
N SER A 113 7.94 6.70 -16.48
CA SER A 113 7.57 8.05 -16.07
C SER A 113 8.71 8.96 -16.50
N ALA A 114 8.51 9.59 -17.65
CA ALA A 114 9.08 10.81 -18.17
C ALA A 114 10.36 11.28 -17.48
N ALA A 115 11.50 10.93 -18.08
CA ALA A 115 12.64 11.84 -18.07
C ALA A 115 12.24 13.07 -18.90
N SER A 116 11.94 14.20 -18.25
CA SER A 116 11.90 15.53 -18.84
C SER A 116 12.19 16.58 -17.78
#